data_AF-J5H6U0-F1
#
_entry.id   AF-J5H6U0-F1
#
_cell.length_a   1.000
_cell.length_b   1.000
_cell.length_c   1.000
_cell.angle_alpha   90.00
_cell.angle_beta   90.00
_cell.angle_gamma   90.00
#
_symmetry.space_group_name_H-M   'P 1'
#
loop_
_entity.id
_entity.type
_entity.pdbx_description
1 polymer ?
#
loop_
_entity_poly.entity_id
_entity_poly.type
_entity_poly.pdbx_seq_one_letter_code
_entity_poly.pdbx_strand_id
1 'polypeptide(L)' 'MIQGKTSIIPLEVKAEENLRAKSLKAFCEKYHPKYAVRTSMSDYREQDRMTNIPLYNIYKIREYADK' A
#
# COMPACT_ATOMS: atom_id res chain seq x y z
N MET A 1 5.06 -2.01 7.14
CA MET A 1 3.66 -1.82 7.61
C MET A 1 3.56 -0.44 8.26
N ILE A 2 2.37 0.15 8.29
CA ILE A 2 2.11 1.47 8.89
C ILE A 2 1.12 1.25 10.03
N GLN A 3 1.37 1.88 11.19
CA GLN A 3 0.44 1.88 12.30
C GLN A 3 -0.45 3.12 12.18
N GLY A 4 -1.75 2.88 12.00
CA GLY A 4 -2.78 3.88 12.15
C GLY A 4 -3.21 4.01 13.62
N LYS A 5 -4.21 4.85 13.90
CA LYS A 5 -4.67 5.09 15.28
C LYS A 5 -5.22 3.84 15.95
N THR A 6 -5.98 3.04 15.20
CA THR A 6 -6.61 1.81 15.68
C THR A 6 -6.44 0.65 14.70
N SER A 7 -5.58 0.80 13.70
CA SER A 7 -5.43 -0.18 12.62
C SER A 7 -3.97 -0.40 12.21
N ILE A 8 -3.68 -1.59 11.68
CA ILE A 8 -2.40 -1.89 11.04
C ILE A 8 -2.63 -1.94 9.53
N ILE A 9 -1.91 -1.09 8.81
CA ILE A 9 -2.03 -0.94 7.37
C ILE A 9 -0.84 -1.67 6.72
N PRO A 10 -1.08 -2.73 5.93
CA PRO A 10 -0.03 -3.39 5.20
C PRO A 10 0.58 -2.44 4.17
N LEU A 11 1.91 -2.45 4.11
CA LEU A 11 2.70 -1.66 3.18
C LEU A 11 3.64 -2.59 2.43
N GLU A 12 3.62 -2.51 1.10
CA GLU A 12 4.59 -3.17 0.23
C GLU A 12 5.39 -2.12 -0.55
N VAL A 13 6.70 -2.32 -0.68
CA VAL A 13 7.61 -1.43 -1.42
C VAL A 13 8.24 -2.21 -2.56
N LYS A 14 8.24 -1.61 -3.76
CA LYS A 14 8.84 -2.18 -4.97
C LYS A 14 9.71 -1.12 -5.64
N ALA A 15 10.96 -1.47 -5.92
CA ALA A 15 11.87 -0.61 -6.66
C ALA A 15 11.70 -0.74 -8.19
N GLU A 16 11.01 -1.80 -8.65
CA GLU A 16 10.83 -2.11 -10.06
C GLU A 16 9.37 -1.89 -10.50
N GLU A 17 9.15 -1.73 -11.81
CA GLU A 17 7.82 -1.63 -12.42
C GLU A 17 7.06 -2.97 -12.47
N ASN A 18 7.75 -4.10 -12.23
CA ASN A 18 7.13 -5.42 -12.27
C ASN A 18 6.25 -5.66 -11.03
N LEU A 19 5.01 -5.19 -11.10
CA LEU A 19 4.01 -5.21 -10.03
C LEU A 19 3.41 -6.61 -9.72
N ARG A 20 3.98 -7.71 -10.23
CA ARG A 20 3.47 -9.10 -10.03
C ARG A 20 3.72 -9.68 -8.63
N ALA A 21 4.02 -8.86 -7.63
CA ALA A 21 4.21 -9.34 -6.27
C ALA A 21 2.87 -9.72 -5.62
N LYS A 22 2.76 -10.98 -5.21
CA LYS A 22 1.54 -11.56 -4.67
C LYS A 22 1.39 -11.38 -3.15
N SER A 23 2.42 -10.93 -2.43
CA SER A 23 2.43 -10.86 -0.96
C SER A 23 1.36 -9.90 -0.41
N LEU A 24 1.31 -8.66 -0.91
CA LEU A 24 0.29 -7.71 -0.48
C LEU A 24 -1.12 -8.18 -0.85
N LYS A 25 -1.28 -8.74 -2.06
CA LYS A 25 -2.57 -9.28 -2.52
C LYS A 25 -3.04 -10.45 -1.65
N ALA A 26 -2.17 -11.42 -1.39
CA ALA A 26 -2.47 -12.56 -0.52
C ALA A 26 -2.79 -12.12 0.92
N PHE A 27 -2.10 -11.12 1.44
CA PHE A 27 -2.43 -10.52 2.74
C PHE A 27 -3.81 -9.88 2.72
N CYS A 28 -4.13 -9.12 1.66
CA CYS A 28 -5.43 -8.47 1.52
C CYS A 28 -6.58 -9.48 1.39
N GLU A 29 -6.37 -10.58 0.67
CA GLU A 29 -7.34 -11.68 0.52
C GLU A 29 -7.53 -12.46 1.83
N LYS A 30 -6.48 -12.64 2.64
CA LYS A 30 -6.56 -13.38 3.91
C LYS A 30 -7.20 -12.56 5.03
N TYR A 31 -6.80 -11.29 5.17
CA TYR A 31 -7.13 -10.47 6.34
C TYR A 31 -8.13 -9.35 6.05
N HIS A 32 -8.47 -9.11 4.78
CA HIS A 32 -9.43 -8.08 4.37
C HIS A 32 -9.21 -6.72 5.06
N PRO A 33 -7.97 -6.20 5.08
CA PRO A 33 -7.67 -4.95 5.77
C PRO A 33 -8.47 -3.81 5.13
N LYS A 34 -8.84 -2.83 5.96
CA LYS A 34 -9.61 -1.65 5.51
C LYS A 34 -8.83 -0.80 4.50
N TYR A 35 -7.51 -0.73 4.67
CA TYR A 35 -6.60 -0.03 3.77
C TYR A 35 -5.38 -0.89 3.50
N ALA A 36 -4.82 -0.80 2.30
CA ALA A 36 -3.55 -1.38 1.93
C ALA A 36 -2.78 -0.39 1.05
N VAL A 37 -1.48 -0.31 1.25
CA VAL A 37 -0.63 0.61 0.49
C VAL A 37 0.48 -0.16 -0.21
N ARG A 38 0.70 0.17 -1.48
CA ARG A 38 1.85 -0.27 -2.27
C ARG A 38 2.61 0.97 -2.72
N THR A 39 3.93 0.89 -2.73
CA THR A 39 4.78 1.91 -3.34
C THR A 39 5.60 1.28 -4.46
N SER A 40 5.64 1.92 -5.62
CA SER A 40 6.37 1.42 -6.80
C SER A 40 6.86 2.54 -7.72
N MET A 41 7.67 2.22 -8.74
CA MET A 41 8.03 3.17 -9.81
C MET A 41 6.83 3.55 -10.70
N SER A 42 5.74 2.79 -10.64
CA SER A 42 4.53 3.04 -11.44
C SER A 42 3.72 4.21 -10.90
N ASP A 43 2.85 4.74 -11.76
CA ASP A 43 1.98 5.85 -11.43
C ASP A 43 0.99 5.57 -10.28
N TYR A 44 0.44 6.67 -9.76
CA TYR A 44 -0.56 6.64 -8.71
C TYR A 44 -1.80 5.89 -9.19
N ARG A 45 -2.26 4.94 -8.38
CA ARG A 45 -3.46 4.16 -8.70
C ARG A 45 -4.21 3.76 -7.45
N GLU A 46 -5.48 4.09 -7.37
CA GLU A 46 -6.38 3.56 -6.35
C GLU A 46 -7.19 2.40 -6.94
N GLN A 47 -7.26 1.28 -6.24
CA GLN A 47 -8.07 0.13 -6.62
C GLN A 47 -8.70 -0.47 -5.36
N ASP A 48 -10.02 -0.29 -5.21
CA ASP A 48 -10.82 -0.79 -4.09
C ASP A 48 -10.22 -0.48 -2.71
N ARG A 49 -9.38 -1.39 -2.19
CA ARG A 49 -8.75 -1.33 -0.87
C ARG A 49 -7.24 -1.10 -0.91
N MET A 50 -6.66 -1.02 -2.10
CA MET A 50 -5.21 -0.87 -2.31
C MET A 50 -4.90 0.41 -3.07
N THR A 51 -4.00 1.22 -2.52
CA THR A 51 -3.47 2.41 -3.20
C THR A 51 -2.01 2.19 -3.57
N ASN A 52 -1.68 2.40 -4.84
CA ASN A 52 -0.32 2.50 -5.34
C ASN A 52 0.14 3.95 -5.27
N ILE A 53 1.19 4.21 -4.49
CA ILE A 53 1.84 5.52 -4.38
C ILE A 53 3.19 5.45 -5.09
N PRO A 54 3.45 6.30 -6.09
CA PRO A 54 4.76 6.30 -6.76
C PRO A 54 5.89 6.59 -5.77
N LEU A 55 7.07 6.01 -5.98
CA LEU A 55 8.22 6.23 -5.10
C LEU A 55 8.59 7.71 -4.95
N TYR A 56 8.47 8.51 -6.03
CA TYR A 56 8.70 9.96 -5.98
C TYR A 56 7.70 10.71 -5.10
N ASN A 57 6.55 10.09 -4.81
CA ASN A 57 5.45 10.66 -4.03
C ASN A 57 5.27 9.95 -2.69
N ILE A 58 6.31 9.23 -2.22
CA ILE A 58 6.20 8.39 -1.03
C ILE A 58 5.85 9.18 0.23
N TYR A 59 6.08 10.49 0.31
CA TYR A 59 5.68 11.27 1.49
C TYR A 59 4.17 11.16 1.82
N LYS A 60 3.32 10.86 0.82
CA LYS A 60 1.88 10.63 0.99
C LYS A 60 1.53 9.44 1.88
N ILE A 61 2.45 8.50 2.20
CA ILE A 61 2.13 7.46 3.18
C ILE A 61 1.76 8.01 4.57
N ARG A 62 2.13 9.27 4.88
CA ARG A 62 1.71 9.95 6.11
C ARG A 62 0.19 10.07 6.26
N GLU A 63 -0.54 10.21 5.16
CA GLU A 63 -2.01 10.29 5.18
C GLU A 63 -2.68 9.01 5.72
N TYR A 64 -1.94 7.90 5.77
CA TYR A 64 -2.41 6.62 6.32
C TYR A 64 -2.04 6.43 7.79
N ALA A 65 -1.08 7.19 8.33
CA ALA A 65 -0.75 7.15 9.75
C ALA A 65 -1.87 7.77 10.62
N ASP A 66 -2.64 8.69 10.06
CA ASP A 66 -3.77 9.34 10.75
C ASP A 66 -5.09 8.54 10.68
N LYS A 67 -5.14 7.48 9.85
CA LYS A 67 -6.30 6.61 9.64
C LYS A 67 -6.42 5.50 10.66
#